data_AF-A0A1B1AYL8-F1
#
_entry.id   AF-A0A1B1AYL8-F1
#
_cell.length_a   1.000
_cell.length_b   1.000
_cell.length_c   1.000
_cell.angle_alpha   90.00
_cell.angle_beta   90.00
_cell.angle_gamma   90.00
#
_symmetry.space_group_name_H-M   'P 1'
#
loop_
_entity.id
_entity.type
_entity.pdbx_description
1 polymer ?
#
loop_
_entity_poly.entity_id
_entity_poly.type
_entity_poly.pdbx_seq_one_letter_code
_entity_poly.pdbx_strand_id
1 'polypeptide(L)'
;MLPTAVDWRPWNEALSMVNLVADTDITAAAHALDEQLWRLHIIVKRGLTPEEDWLVLRGRVVSAQNNFISVARRELSLAGDPLQRFSGRPAPDDPIWTS
;
A
#
# COMPACT_ATOMS: atom_id res chain seq x y z
N MET A 1 -40.15 -5.54 -6.24
CA MET A 1 -38.85 -6.04 -5.71
C MET A 1 -38.00 -4.83 -5.41
N LEU A 2 -37.52 -4.67 -4.17
CA LEU A 2 -36.48 -3.68 -3.87
C LEU A 2 -35.17 -4.16 -4.50
N PRO A 3 -34.34 -3.29 -5.10
CA PRO A 3 -33.05 -3.70 -5.64
C PRO A 3 -32.19 -4.22 -4.48
N THR A 4 -31.72 -5.46 -4.55
CA THR A 4 -30.72 -5.97 -3.62
C THR A 4 -29.41 -5.25 -3.91
N ALA A 5 -28.90 -4.48 -2.95
CA ALA A 5 -27.62 -3.81 -3.08
C ALA A 5 -26.54 -4.86 -3.38
N VAL A 6 -25.80 -4.66 -4.47
CA VAL A 6 -24.67 -5.52 -4.82
C VAL A 6 -23.63 -5.44 -3.70
N ASP A 7 -23.24 -6.60 -3.18
CA ASP A 7 -22.13 -6.67 -2.23
C ASP A 7 -20.80 -6.50 -2.99
N TRP A 8 -20.27 -5.28 -2.99
CA TRP A 8 -19.04 -4.94 -3.70
C TRP A 8 -17.76 -5.40 -2.99
N ARG A 9 -17.84 -5.95 -1.77
CA ARG A 9 -16.65 -6.33 -0.98
C ARG A 9 -15.68 -7.25 -1.73
N PRO A 10 -16.12 -8.34 -2.40
CA PRO A 10 -15.19 -9.22 -3.11
C PRO A 10 -14.52 -8.55 -4.31
N TRP A 11 -15.24 -7.62 -4.96
CA TRP A 11 -14.72 -6.89 -6.12
C TRP A 11 -13.65 -5.87 -5.69
N ASN A 12 -13.87 -5.18 -4.57
CA ASN A 12 -12.90 -4.28 -3.97
C ASN A 12 -11.64 -5.02 -3.48
N GLU A 13 -11.80 -6.21 -2.91
CA GLU A 13 -10.67 -7.07 -2.49
C GLU A 13 -9.85 -7.53 -3.70
N ALA A 14 -10.50 -7.94 -4.79
CA ALA A 14 -9.82 -8.39 -6.01
C ALA A 14 -9.05 -7.26 -6.73
N LEU A 15 -9.60 -6.04 -6.74
CA LEU A 15 -8.92 -4.85 -7.28
C LEU A 15 -7.75 -4.35 -6.42
N SER A 16 -7.66 -4.80 -5.16
CA SER A 16 -6.62 -4.35 -4.23
C SER A 16 -5.29 -5.10 -4.42
N MET A 17 -5.22 -6.12 -5.29
CA MET A 17 -4.01 -6.90 -5.52
C MET A 17 -3.16 -6.28 -6.64
N VAL A 18 -2.07 -5.63 -6.27
CA VAL A 18 -1.03 -5.17 -7.20
C VAL A 18 0.02 -6.25 -7.36
N ASN A 19 0.26 -6.69 -8.60
CA ASN A 19 1.32 -7.66 -8.91
C ASN A 19 2.58 -6.91 -9.35
N LEU A 20 3.73 -7.26 -8.78
CA LEU A 20 5.04 -6.72 -9.14
C LEU A 20 5.92 -7.83 -9.72
N VAL A 21 6.55 -7.58 -10.86
CA VAL A 21 7.59 -8.45 -11.44
C VAL A 21 8.88 -7.64 -11.51
N ALA A 22 9.88 -8.05 -10.74
CA ALA A 22 11.18 -7.38 -10.64
C ALA A 22 12.24 -8.35 -10.14
N ASP A 23 13.50 -7.90 -10.11
CA ASP A 23 14.60 -8.68 -9.53
C ASP A 23 14.34 -9.08 -8.07
N THR A 24 14.98 -10.17 -7.65
CA THR A 24 14.73 -10.86 -6.36
C THR A 24 14.72 -9.89 -5.17
N ASP A 25 15.67 -8.95 -5.11
CA ASP A 25 15.78 -8.00 -4.01
C ASP A 25 14.61 -7.01 -3.98
N ILE A 26 14.18 -6.52 -5.16
CA ILE A 26 13.03 -5.62 -5.29
C ILE A 26 11.75 -6.35 -4.90
N THR A 27 11.56 -7.58 -5.39
CA THR A 27 10.41 -8.42 -5.07
C THR A 27 10.35 -8.75 -3.57
N ALA A 28 11.48 -9.07 -2.94
CA ALA A 28 11.55 -9.34 -1.51
C ALA A 28 11.19 -8.10 -0.68
N ALA A 29 11.70 -6.92 -1.06
CA ALA A 29 11.37 -5.67 -0.37
C ALA A 29 9.90 -5.27 -0.55
N ALA A 30 9.31 -5.53 -1.71
CA ALA A 30 7.88 -5.30 -1.98
C ALA A 30 7.00 -6.25 -1.14
N HIS A 31 7.37 -7.52 -1.04
CA HIS A 31 6.65 -8.51 -0.22
C HIS A 31 6.67 -8.13 1.27
N ALA A 32 7.80 -7.63 1.78
CA ALA A 32 7.89 -7.15 3.15
C ALA A 32 7.00 -5.91 3.41
N LEU A 33 6.84 -5.04 2.43
CA LEU A 33 5.89 -3.92 2.49
C LEU A 33 4.44 -4.41 2.51
N ASP A 34 4.08 -5.32 1.60
CA ASP A 34 2.73 -5.90 1.53
C ASP A 34 2.33 -6.57 2.86
N GLU A 35 3.25 -7.30 3.49
CA GLU A 35 3.02 -7.92 4.79
C GLU A 35 2.66 -6.87 5.88
N GLN A 36 3.32 -5.71 5.90
CA GLN A 36 2.98 -4.66 6.88
C GLN A 36 1.63 -4.01 6.57
N LEU A 37 1.28 -3.85 5.29
CA LEU A 37 -0.03 -3.34 4.87
C LEU A 37 -1.15 -4.30 5.28
N TRP A 38 -0.99 -5.61 5.07
CA TRP A 38 -1.95 -6.62 5.50
C TRP A 38 -2.10 -6.68 7.02
N ARG A 39 -1.00 -6.64 7.77
CA ARG A 39 -1.04 -6.59 9.23
C ARG A 39 -1.85 -5.39 9.71
N LEU A 40 -1.61 -4.21 9.14
CA LEU A 40 -2.39 -3.01 9.45
C LEU A 40 -3.87 -3.19 9.09
N HIS A 41 -4.16 -3.68 7.88
CA HIS A 41 -5.53 -3.91 7.41
C HIS A 41 -6.31 -4.84 8.34
N ILE A 42 -5.71 -5.95 8.76
CA ILE A 42 -6.33 -6.93 9.68
C ILE A 42 -6.64 -6.30 11.04
N ILE A 43 -5.71 -5.50 11.60
CA ILE A 43 -5.92 -4.82 12.89
C ILE A 43 -7.10 -3.83 12.78
N VAL A 44 -7.11 -3.01 11.74
CA VAL A 44 -8.19 -2.04 11.48
C VAL A 44 -9.53 -2.76 11.30
N LYS A 45 -9.58 -3.82 10.49
CA LYS A 45 -10.81 -4.61 10.26
C LYS A 45 -11.36 -5.26 11.53
N ARG A 46 -10.49 -5.61 12.48
CA ARG A 46 -10.90 -6.20 13.77
C ARG A 46 -11.29 -5.15 14.81
N GLY A 47 -11.17 -3.85 14.50
CA GLY A 47 -11.44 -2.76 15.44
C GLY A 47 -10.41 -2.68 16.59
N LEU A 48 -9.21 -3.22 16.39
CA LEU A 48 -8.20 -3.42 17.44
C LEU A 48 -7.20 -2.26 17.57
N THR A 49 -7.57 -1.04 17.18
CA THR A 49 -6.64 0.11 17.19
C THR A 49 -7.05 1.18 18.19
N PRO A 50 -6.46 1.21 19.40
CA PRO A 50 -6.33 2.42 20.20
C PRO A 50 -5.49 3.46 19.45
N GLU A 51 -5.77 4.75 19.66
CA GLU A 51 -5.09 5.87 18.98
C GLU A 51 -3.57 5.88 19.22
N GLU A 52 -3.11 5.40 20.39
CA GLU A 52 -1.68 5.26 20.74
C GLU A 52 -0.93 4.24 19.87
N ASP A 53 -1.60 3.18 19.39
CA ASP A 53 -0.99 2.14 18.57
C ASP A 53 -0.88 2.54 17.09
N TRP A 54 -1.64 3.56 16.67
CA TRP A 54 -1.68 4.00 15.27
C TRP A 54 -0.32 4.50 14.78
N LEU A 55 0.40 5.30 15.58
CA LEU A 55 1.70 5.84 15.20
C LEU A 55 2.74 4.73 14.99
N VAL A 56 2.72 3.71 15.84
CA VAL A 56 3.63 2.55 15.73
C VAL A 56 3.30 1.74 14.49
N LEU A 57 2.02 1.45 14.25
CA LEU A 57 1.58 0.69 13.08
C LEU A 57 1.89 1.43 11.77
N ARG A 58 1.59 2.73 11.71
CA ARG A 58 1.96 3.60 10.60
C ARG A 58 3.48 3.64 10.41
N GLY A 59 4.24 3.72 11.50
CA GLY A 59 5.71 3.72 11.47
C GLY A 59 6.29 2.47 10.80
N ARG A 60 5.73 1.29 11.08
CA ARG A 60 6.14 0.03 10.44
C ARG A 60 5.88 0.04 8.93
N VAL A 61 4.71 0.50 8.48
CA VAL A 61 4.38 0.62 7.05
C VAL A 61 5.31 1.63 6.36
N VAL A 62 5.54 2.80 6.96
CA VAL A 62 6.43 3.83 6.41
C VAL A 62 7.87 3.33 6.32
N SER A 63 8.35 2.62 7.33
CA SER A 63 9.68 2.01 7.32
C SER A 63 9.85 0.99 6.20
N ALA A 64 8.89 0.07 6.04
CA ALA A 64 8.91 -0.91 4.96
C ALA A 64 8.81 -0.26 3.57
N GLN A 65 8.00 0.80 3.44
CA GLN A 65 7.90 1.57 2.20
C GLN A 65 9.24 2.23 1.84
N ASN A 66 9.91 2.85 2.82
CA ASN A 66 11.21 3.48 2.59
C ASN A 66 12.26 2.44 2.20
N ASN A 67 12.26 1.26 2.83
CA ASN A 67 13.16 0.17 2.47
C ASN A 67 12.94 -0.29 1.01
N PHE A 68 11.68 -0.50 0.61
CA PHE A 68 11.35 -0.83 -0.78
C PHE A 68 11.85 0.23 -1.77
N ILE A 69 11.61 1.51 -1.50
CA ILE A 69 12.08 2.62 -2.35
C ILE A 69 13.61 2.63 -2.45
N SER A 70 14.32 2.44 -1.33
CA SER A 70 15.77 2.42 -1.30
C SER A 70 16.35 1.24 -2.10
N VAL A 71 15.78 0.03 -1.96
CA VAL A 71 16.19 -1.14 -2.73
C VAL A 71 15.89 -0.94 -4.21
N ALA A 72 14.67 -0.56 -4.56
CA ALA A 72 14.27 -0.30 -5.95
C ALA A 72 15.17 0.78 -6.59
N ARG A 73 15.49 1.86 -5.87
CA ARG A 73 16.43 2.87 -6.36
C ARG A 73 17.82 2.32 -6.57
N ARG A 74 18.37 1.56 -5.62
CA ARG A 74 19.71 0.98 -5.76
C ARG A 74 19.79 0.07 -6.98
N GLU A 75 18.86 -0.86 -7.12
CA GLU A 75 18.85 -1.83 -8.22
C GLU A 75 18.57 -1.16 -9.59
N LEU A 76 17.63 -0.21 -9.65
CA LEU A 76 17.24 0.43 -10.91
C LEU A 76 18.09 1.65 -11.27
N SER A 77 18.72 2.35 -10.33
CA SER A 77 19.67 3.44 -10.66
C SER A 77 20.97 2.92 -11.26
N LEU A 78 21.31 1.63 -11.07
CA LEU A 78 22.30 0.96 -11.90
C LEU A 78 21.89 0.89 -13.38
N ALA A 79 20.58 1.00 -13.68
CA ALA A 79 20.03 0.91 -15.03
C ALA A 79 19.92 2.25 -15.79
N GLY A 80 20.45 3.35 -15.25
CA GLY A 80 20.82 4.55 -16.03
C GLY A 80 19.96 5.80 -15.86
N ASP A 81 18.62 5.69 -15.85
CA ASP A 81 17.74 6.87 -15.80
C ASP A 81 17.30 7.28 -14.37
N PRO A 82 17.12 8.59 -14.10
CA PRO A 82 16.52 9.06 -12.86
C PRO A 82 15.11 8.50 -12.67
N LEU A 83 14.88 7.76 -11.58
CA LEU A 83 13.56 7.19 -11.29
C LEU A 83 12.59 8.27 -10.80
N GLN A 84 11.52 8.51 -11.55
CA GLN A 84 10.42 9.35 -11.14
C GLN A 84 9.55 8.63 -10.09
N ARG A 85 9.31 9.29 -8.95
CA ARG A 85 8.40 8.77 -7.91
C ARG A 85 6.97 9.17 -8.25
N PHE A 86 6.11 8.19 -8.49
CA PHE A 86 4.67 8.38 -8.52
C PHE A 86 4.06 7.90 -7.21
N SER A 87 3.27 8.75 -6.56
CA SER A 87 2.46 8.34 -5.41
C SER A 87 1.03 8.12 -5.86
N GLY A 88 0.45 6.95 -5.57
CA GLY A 88 -0.97 6.65 -5.83
C GLY A 88 -1.89 7.39 -4.85
N ARG A 89 -1.80 8.71 -4.80
CA ARG A 89 -2.78 9.54 -4.08
C ARG A 89 -3.93 9.88 -5.02
N PRO A 90 -5.18 9.98 -4.51
CA PRO A 90 -6.25 10.63 -5.23
C PRO A 90 -5.78 11.99 -5.77
N ALA A 91 -6.28 12.37 -6.94
CA ALA A 91 -5.89 13.63 -7.55
C ALA A 91 -6.14 14.81 -6.58
N PRO A 92 -5.34 15.90 -6.63
CA PRO A 92 -5.50 17.00 -5.68
C PRO A 92 -6.89 17.64 -5.68
N ASP A 93 -7.63 17.48 -6.77
CA ASP A 93 -9.00 17.95 -7.00
C ASP A 93 -10.08 16.89 -6.69
N ASP A 94 -9.71 15.73 -6.17
CA ASP A 94 -10.66 14.68 -5.80
C ASP A 94 -11.57 15.13 -4.63
N PRO A 95 -12.90 14.96 -4.71
CA PRO A 95 -13.84 15.35 -3.66
C PRO A 95 -13.58 14.72 -2.27
N ILE A 96 -12.81 13.63 -2.21
CA ILE A 96 -12.40 12.97 -0.97
C ILE A 96 -11.61 13.89 -0.02
N TRP A 97 -10.99 14.96 -0.53
CA TRP A 97 -10.23 15.91 0.29
C TRP A 97 -11.10 16.96 1.00
N THR A 98 -12.33 17.17 0.53
CA THR A 98 -13.25 18.20 1.05
C THR A 98 -14.42 17.63 1.86
N SER A 99 -14.47 16.30 2.03
CA SER A 99 -15.55 15.59 2.73
C SER A 99 -15.27 15.35 4.21
#